data_AF-A0A1S6HKB8-F1
#
_entry.id   AF-A0A1S6HKB8-F1
#
_cell.length_a   1.000
_cell.length_b   1.000
_cell.length_c   1.000
_cell.angle_alpha   90.00
_cell.angle_beta   90.00
_cell.angle_gamma   90.00
#
_symmetry.space_group_name_H-M   'P 1'
#
loop_
_entity.id
_entity.type
_entity.pdbx_description
1 polymer ?
#
loop_
_entity_poly.entity_id
_entity_poly.type
_entity_poly.pdbx_seq_one_letter_code
_entity_poly.pdbx_strand_id
1 'polypeptide(L)'
;MELADDIAYAVHDLEDAIVMGIVNPDQWQMDVGSKLSCSEDNWIRDEFCSIGTKLFSNKHHLRKDAIGTLVNGFVTAIDIQINPDFEENLLRYNAGLDNNFSEALEILKQFVFKYVIRKPEIQMLEYKGQQIVMELFEAFESDPERLLPINTQERWRNSTNKGLNSHRVIADYISGMTDEFAARLHQQLFSPNAGSMIEFNREL
;
A
#
# COMPACT_ATOMS: atom_id res chain seq x y z
N MET A 1 -14.59 6.66 -0.30
CA MET A 1 -13.58 5.92 0.48
C MET A 1 -12.22 6.08 -0.17
N GLU A 2 -12.12 5.91 -1.49
CA GLU A 2 -10.88 6.01 -2.27
C GLU A 2 -10.11 7.33 -2.08
N LEU A 3 -10.77 8.49 -2.09
CA LEU A 3 -10.07 9.77 -1.93
C LEU A 3 -9.39 9.96 -0.56
N ALA A 4 -10.02 9.47 0.51
CA ALA A 4 -9.43 9.55 1.84
C ALA A 4 -8.17 8.67 1.93
N ASP A 5 -8.23 7.50 1.30
CA ASP A 5 -7.11 6.56 1.20
C ASP A 5 -5.96 7.15 0.39
N ASP A 6 -6.27 7.75 -0.74
CA ASP A 6 -5.31 8.43 -1.61
C ASP A 6 -4.53 9.54 -0.91
N ILE A 7 -5.23 10.39 -0.14
CA ILE A 7 -4.60 11.46 0.64
C ILE A 7 -3.74 10.87 1.77
N ALA A 8 -4.27 9.86 2.48
CA ALA A 8 -3.57 9.23 3.59
C ALA A 8 -2.26 8.57 3.13
N TYR A 9 -2.31 7.71 2.11
CA TYR A 9 -1.12 7.03 1.59
C TYR A 9 -0.09 8.03 1.04
N ALA A 10 -0.50 8.98 0.20
CA ALA A 10 0.44 9.91 -0.40
C ALA A 10 1.20 10.75 0.65
N VAL A 11 0.51 11.19 1.71
CA VAL A 11 1.12 12.03 2.74
C VAL A 11 1.89 11.22 3.78
N HIS A 12 1.38 10.06 4.22
CA HIS A 12 2.07 9.20 5.18
C HIS A 12 3.32 8.55 4.58
N ASP A 13 3.25 8.02 3.36
CA ASP A 13 4.41 7.43 2.69
C ASP A 13 5.49 8.48 2.45
N LEU A 14 5.09 9.72 2.14
CA LEU A 14 6.02 10.85 2.06
C LEU A 14 6.69 11.14 3.41
N GLU A 15 5.91 11.19 4.50
CA GLU A 15 6.46 11.39 5.84
C GLU A 15 7.48 10.30 6.18
N ASP A 16 7.12 9.04 6.00
CA ASP A 16 7.97 7.90 6.32
C ASP A 16 9.23 7.89 5.45
N ALA A 17 9.12 8.19 4.15
CA ALA A 17 10.27 8.30 3.26
C ALA A 17 11.27 9.38 3.70
N ILE A 18 10.77 10.52 4.19
CA ILE A 18 11.62 11.59 4.72
C ILE A 18 12.27 11.15 6.05
N VAL A 19 11.50 10.55 6.96
CA VAL A 19 11.99 10.08 8.27
C VAL A 19 13.05 8.99 8.11
N MET A 20 12.87 8.09 7.14
CA MET A 20 13.81 7.03 6.82
C MET A 20 15.02 7.52 6.00
N GLY A 21 15.05 8.79 5.60
CA GLY A 21 16.13 9.37 4.78
C GLY A 21 16.22 8.77 3.37
N ILE A 22 15.11 8.23 2.85
CA ILE A 22 15.03 7.66 1.50
C ILE A 22 15.05 8.77 0.46
N VAL A 23 14.38 9.89 0.75
CA VAL A 23 14.30 11.08 -0.09
C VAL A 23 15.09 12.24 0.51
N ASN A 24 15.57 13.13 -0.36
CA ASN A 24 16.34 14.30 0.06
C ASN A 24 15.72 15.63 -0.45
N PRO A 25 16.14 16.78 0.10
CA PRO A 25 15.59 18.08 -0.27
C PRO A 25 15.77 18.44 -1.75
N ASP A 26 16.86 17.99 -2.38
CA ASP A 26 17.15 18.30 -3.78
C ASP A 26 16.17 17.57 -4.71
N GLN A 27 15.88 16.30 -4.43
CA GLN A 27 14.86 15.51 -5.13
C GLN A 27 13.48 16.15 -4.99
N TRP A 28 13.12 16.57 -3.77
CA TRP A 28 11.87 17.28 -3.51
C TRP A 28 11.76 18.55 -4.34
N GLN A 29 12.79 19.40 -4.31
CA GLN A 29 12.77 20.65 -5.03
C GLN A 29 12.65 20.44 -6.55
N MET A 30 13.33 19.42 -7.08
CA MET A 30 13.32 19.10 -8.50
C MET A 30 11.95 18.57 -8.97
N ASP A 31 11.36 17.62 -8.24
CA ASP A 31 10.21 16.86 -8.74
C ASP A 31 8.85 17.32 -8.20
N VAL A 32 8.84 18.05 -7.07
CA VAL A 32 7.63 18.57 -6.40
C VAL A 32 7.63 20.09 -6.34
N GLY A 33 8.66 20.67 -5.70
CA GLY A 33 8.73 22.13 -5.48
C GLY A 33 8.66 22.93 -6.78
N SER A 34 9.46 22.56 -7.79
CA SER A 34 9.49 23.24 -9.09
C SER A 34 8.15 23.25 -9.82
N LYS A 35 7.34 22.19 -9.67
CA LYS A 35 6.04 22.05 -10.33
C LYS A 35 4.95 22.80 -9.58
N LEU A 36 4.88 22.62 -8.26
CA LEU A 36 3.80 23.18 -7.44
C LEU A 36 3.99 24.67 -7.15
N SER A 37 5.23 25.18 -7.16
CA SER A 37 5.50 26.62 -7.14
C SER A 37 5.02 27.36 -8.40
N CYS A 38 4.63 26.64 -9.46
CA CYS A 38 4.02 27.22 -10.66
C CYS A 38 2.52 26.97 -10.77
N SER A 39 1.87 26.45 -9.71
CA SER A 39 0.43 26.21 -9.69
C SER A 39 -0.37 27.50 -9.86
N GLU A 40 -1.53 27.39 -10.51
CA GLU A 40 -2.49 28.49 -10.64
C GLU A 40 -3.18 28.82 -9.31
N ASP A 41 -3.21 27.87 -8.37
CA ASP A 41 -3.77 28.08 -7.03
C ASP A 41 -2.81 28.84 -6.12
N ASN A 42 -3.31 29.92 -5.50
CA ASN A 42 -2.49 30.78 -4.64
C ASN A 42 -2.02 30.07 -3.38
N TRP A 43 -2.88 29.26 -2.75
CA TRP A 43 -2.52 28.55 -1.52
C TRP A 43 -1.45 27.49 -1.80
N ILE A 44 -1.62 26.68 -2.85
CA ILE A 44 -0.63 25.67 -3.25
C ILE A 44 0.70 26.34 -3.58
N ARG A 45 0.68 27.37 -4.43
CA ARG A 45 1.89 28.08 -4.83
C ARG A 45 2.67 28.61 -3.62
N ASP A 46 1.98 29.30 -2.72
CA ASP A 46 2.62 29.99 -1.60
C ASP A 46 3.06 28.99 -0.51
N GLU A 47 2.26 27.96 -0.21
CA GLU A 47 2.58 26.94 0.78
C GLU A 47 3.79 26.09 0.32
N PHE A 48 3.78 25.63 -0.94
CA PHE A 48 4.85 24.76 -1.46
C PHE A 48 6.20 25.48 -1.66
N CYS A 49 6.24 26.82 -1.61
CA CYS A 49 7.50 27.57 -1.54
C CYS A 49 8.26 27.36 -0.23
N SER A 50 7.57 27.11 0.89
CA SER A 50 8.18 27.07 2.22
C SER A 50 8.06 25.70 2.91
N ILE A 51 7.07 24.89 2.52
CA ILE A 51 6.77 23.63 3.18
C ILE A 51 7.93 22.63 3.11
N GLY A 52 8.69 22.63 2.01
CA GLY A 52 9.88 21.79 1.86
C GLY A 52 10.90 22.02 2.98
N THR A 53 11.13 23.27 3.38
CA THR A 53 12.06 23.58 4.48
C THR A 53 11.57 23.02 5.82
N LYS A 54 10.26 23.02 6.06
CA LYS A 54 9.67 22.43 7.27
C LYS A 54 9.70 20.89 7.22
N LEU A 55 9.35 20.29 6.09
CA LEU A 55 9.32 18.85 5.86
C LEU A 55 10.69 18.20 6.14
N PHE A 56 11.75 18.78 5.59
CA PHE A 56 13.13 18.28 5.75
C PHE A 56 13.84 18.85 6.98
N SER A 57 13.12 19.47 7.93
CA SER A 57 13.71 19.98 9.15
C SER A 57 14.10 18.85 10.12
N ASN A 58 15.22 19.01 10.82
CA ASN A 58 15.61 18.13 11.92
C ASN A 58 14.66 18.21 13.13
N LYS A 59 13.77 19.21 13.17
CA LYS A 59 12.81 19.41 14.27
C LYS A 59 11.51 18.67 13.96
N HIS A 60 11.24 17.61 14.73
CA HIS A 60 10.03 16.77 14.57
C HIS A 60 8.71 17.57 14.53
N HIS A 61 8.56 18.60 15.36
CA HIS A 61 7.34 19.40 15.38
C HIS A 61 7.12 20.22 14.10
N LEU A 62 8.19 20.70 13.44
CA LEU A 62 8.06 21.43 12.18
C LEU A 62 7.66 20.51 11.03
N ARG A 63 8.19 19.28 11.01
CA ARG A 63 7.78 18.27 10.03
C ARG A 63 6.32 17.86 10.23
N LYS A 64 5.90 17.62 11.48
CA LYS A 64 4.50 17.29 11.78
C LYS A 64 3.53 18.43 11.46
N ASP A 65 3.94 19.69 11.69
CA ASP A 65 3.18 20.87 11.26
C ASP A 65 3.01 20.91 9.72
N ALA A 66 4.08 20.65 8.97
CA ALA A 66 4.02 20.59 7.51
C ALA A 66 3.11 19.47 7.00
N ILE A 67 3.24 18.27 7.55
CA ILE A 67 2.37 17.13 7.20
C ILE A 67 0.91 17.45 7.53
N GLY A 68 0.63 18.01 8.72
CA GLY A 68 -0.71 18.45 9.09
C GLY A 68 -1.27 19.53 8.16
N THR A 69 -0.42 20.44 7.70
CA THR A 69 -0.79 21.49 6.74
C THR A 69 -1.17 20.91 5.38
N LEU A 70 -0.42 19.92 4.88
CA LEU A 70 -0.76 19.19 3.65
C LEU A 70 -2.11 18.47 3.77
N VAL A 71 -2.29 17.66 4.82
CA VAL A 71 -3.55 16.94 5.05
C VAL A 71 -4.71 17.90 5.13
N ASN A 72 -4.58 18.97 5.92
CA ASN A 72 -5.63 19.97 6.05
C ASN A 72 -5.94 20.62 4.70
N GLY A 73 -4.93 20.99 3.92
CA GLY A 73 -5.10 21.56 2.58
C GLY A 73 -5.93 20.66 1.66
N PHE A 74 -5.56 19.38 1.54
CA PHE A 74 -6.31 18.43 0.74
C PHE A 74 -7.73 18.22 1.25
N VAL A 75 -7.93 18.06 2.57
CA VAL A 75 -9.26 17.87 3.17
C VAL A 75 -10.17 19.08 2.93
N THR A 76 -9.63 20.30 3.01
CA THR A 76 -10.41 21.53 2.79
C THR A 76 -10.77 21.77 1.33
N ALA A 77 -10.05 21.17 0.39
CA ALA A 77 -10.29 21.27 -1.04
C ALA A 77 -11.24 20.18 -1.58
N ILE A 78 -11.87 19.41 -0.69
CA ILE A 78 -12.80 18.35 -1.08
C ILE A 78 -14.16 18.94 -1.43
N ASP A 79 -14.68 18.55 -2.59
CA ASP A 79 -16.03 18.85 -3.05
C ASP A 79 -16.87 17.58 -3.27
N ILE A 80 -18.17 17.76 -3.50
CA ILE A 80 -19.06 16.65 -3.88
C ILE A 80 -19.21 16.67 -5.40
N GLN A 81 -18.74 15.62 -6.04
CA GLN A 81 -18.85 15.39 -7.47
C GLN A 81 -20.00 14.42 -7.77
N ILE A 82 -20.74 14.72 -8.82
CA ILE A 82 -21.89 13.91 -9.25
C ILE A 82 -21.46 13.05 -10.43
N ASN A 83 -21.52 11.74 -10.27
CA ASN A 83 -21.35 10.80 -11.36
C ASN A 83 -22.72 10.50 -12.01
N PRO A 84 -22.98 10.96 -13.25
CA PRO A 84 -24.26 10.76 -13.91
C PRO A 84 -24.52 9.31 -14.34
N ASP A 85 -23.50 8.45 -14.35
CA ASP A 85 -23.63 7.06 -14.79
C ASP A 85 -24.34 6.16 -13.76
N PHE A 86 -24.53 6.66 -12.53
CA PHE A 86 -25.20 5.93 -11.46
C PHE A 86 -26.55 6.56 -11.12
N GLU A 87 -27.60 5.75 -11.24
CA GLU A 87 -28.95 6.11 -10.77
C GLU A 87 -29.03 6.05 -9.24
N GLU A 88 -28.30 5.13 -8.60
CA GLU A 88 -28.33 4.94 -7.16
C GLU A 88 -27.57 6.03 -6.41
N ASN A 89 -28.24 6.67 -5.45
CA ASN A 89 -27.70 7.82 -4.71
C ASN A 89 -26.39 7.49 -3.97
N LEU A 90 -26.22 6.26 -3.50
CA LEU A 90 -25.00 5.82 -2.79
C LEU A 90 -23.76 5.80 -3.69
N LEU A 91 -23.92 5.65 -5.01
CA LEU A 91 -22.82 5.60 -5.99
C LEU A 91 -22.70 6.91 -6.78
N ARG A 92 -23.78 7.68 -6.83
CA ARG A 92 -23.88 8.93 -7.59
C ARG A 92 -23.04 10.07 -7.00
N TYR A 93 -22.98 10.18 -5.68
CA TYR A 93 -22.25 11.28 -5.02
C TYR A 93 -20.91 10.80 -4.51
N ASN A 94 -19.84 11.37 -5.07
CA ASN A 94 -18.47 11.03 -4.71
C ASN A 94 -17.74 12.25 -4.16
N ALA A 95 -16.81 12.02 -3.25
CA ALA A 95 -15.88 13.06 -2.83
C ALA A 95 -14.84 13.24 -3.94
N GLY A 96 -14.64 14.48 -4.38
CA GLY A 96 -13.62 14.86 -5.34
C GLY A 96 -12.67 15.90 -4.77
N LEU A 97 -11.61 16.19 -5.53
CA LEU A 97 -10.72 17.31 -5.27
C LEU A 97 -10.84 18.31 -6.41
N ASP A 98 -10.72 19.59 -6.06
CA ASP A 98 -10.46 20.64 -7.04
C ASP A 98 -9.25 20.29 -7.91
N ASN A 99 -9.30 20.63 -9.20
CA ASN A 99 -8.30 20.22 -10.20
C ASN A 99 -6.85 20.51 -9.75
N ASN A 100 -6.59 21.68 -9.17
CA ASN A 100 -5.25 22.07 -8.73
C ASN A 100 -4.76 21.20 -7.55
N PHE A 101 -5.66 20.83 -6.63
CA PHE A 101 -5.33 19.94 -5.50
C PHE A 101 -5.22 18.48 -5.94
N SER A 102 -6.01 18.05 -6.91
CA SER A 102 -5.88 16.74 -7.54
C SER A 102 -4.52 16.59 -8.23
N GLU A 103 -4.09 17.60 -8.99
CA GLU A 103 -2.76 17.62 -9.62
C GLU A 103 -1.64 17.62 -8.56
N ALA A 104 -1.79 18.40 -7.49
CA ALA A 104 -0.82 18.42 -6.40
C ALA A 104 -0.70 17.06 -5.70
N LEU A 105 -1.82 16.39 -5.42
CA LEU A 105 -1.84 15.05 -4.86
C LEU A 105 -1.15 14.04 -5.79
N GLU A 106 -1.43 14.11 -7.09
CA GLU A 106 -0.82 13.24 -8.09
C GLU A 106 0.71 13.46 -8.19
N ILE A 107 1.19 14.71 -8.12
CA ILE A 107 2.63 15.01 -8.07
C ILE A 107 3.29 14.38 -6.84
N LEU A 108 2.64 14.42 -5.67
CA LEU A 108 3.14 13.77 -4.46
C LEU A 108 3.18 12.24 -4.61
N LYS A 109 2.11 11.64 -5.16
CA LYS A 109 2.07 10.20 -5.46
C LYS A 109 3.18 9.79 -6.40
N GLN A 110 3.41 10.54 -7.47
CA GLN A 110 4.49 10.27 -8.43
C GLN A 110 5.88 10.39 -7.80
N PHE A 111 6.07 11.36 -6.90
CA PHE A 111 7.31 11.52 -6.16
C PHE A 111 7.60 10.31 -5.27
N VAL A 112 6.62 9.89 -4.45
CA VAL A 112 6.72 8.69 -3.61
C VAL A 112 6.95 7.45 -4.47
N PHE A 113 6.19 7.30 -5.55
CA PHE A 113 6.33 6.16 -6.46
C PHE A 113 7.75 6.04 -7.02
N LYS A 114 8.31 7.16 -7.51
CA LYS A 114 9.62 7.20 -8.13
C LYS A 114 10.77 6.94 -7.16
N TYR A 115 10.75 7.55 -5.97
CA TYR A 115 11.88 7.52 -5.05
C TYR A 115 11.77 6.49 -3.93
N VAL A 116 10.56 6.01 -3.63
CA VAL A 116 10.28 5.07 -2.54
C VAL A 116 9.88 3.71 -3.10
N ILE A 117 8.77 3.64 -3.85
CA ILE A 117 8.21 2.37 -4.29
C ILE A 117 9.13 1.69 -5.31
N ARG A 118 9.63 2.43 -6.31
CA ARG A 118 10.53 1.93 -7.36
C ARG A 118 11.97 1.72 -6.91
N LYS A 119 12.28 1.98 -5.64
CA LYS A 119 13.63 1.79 -5.11
C LYS A 119 14.04 0.30 -5.19
N PRO A 120 15.24 -0.04 -5.69
CA PRO A 120 15.62 -1.44 -5.93
C PRO A 120 15.46 -2.36 -4.71
N GLU A 121 15.80 -1.89 -3.51
CA GLU A 121 15.69 -2.66 -2.28
C GLU A 121 14.23 -3.01 -1.93
N ILE A 122 13.30 -2.08 -2.20
CA ILE A 122 11.85 -2.29 -2.01
C ILE A 122 11.31 -3.25 -3.07
N GLN A 123 11.72 -3.06 -4.34
CA GLN A 123 11.32 -3.95 -5.44
C GLN A 123 11.84 -5.38 -5.25
N MET A 124 13.03 -5.56 -4.67
CA MET A 124 13.55 -6.89 -4.31
C MET A 124 12.70 -7.56 -3.22
N LEU A 125 12.24 -6.79 -2.22
CA LEU A 125 11.36 -7.30 -1.17
C LEU A 125 9.99 -7.71 -1.75
N GLU A 126 9.41 -6.87 -2.60
CA GLU A 126 8.16 -7.15 -3.30
C GLU A 126 8.27 -8.42 -4.15
N TYR A 127 9.32 -8.53 -4.96
CA TYR A 127 9.60 -9.72 -5.77
C TYR A 127 9.71 -10.98 -4.91
N LYS A 128 10.44 -10.91 -3.79
CA LYS A 128 10.57 -12.04 -2.85
C LYS A 128 9.21 -12.45 -2.28
N GLY A 129 8.37 -11.49 -1.89
CA GLY A 129 7.01 -11.76 -1.41
C GLY A 129 6.15 -12.46 -2.47
N GLN A 130 6.21 -11.98 -3.72
CA GLN A 130 5.51 -12.60 -4.85
C GLN A 130 5.96 -14.05 -5.08
N GLN A 131 7.27 -14.33 -5.03
CA GLN A 131 7.78 -15.70 -5.16
C GLN A 131 7.27 -16.61 -4.03
N ILE A 132 7.28 -16.13 -2.77
CA ILE A 132 6.75 -16.88 -1.63
C ILE A 132 5.29 -17.26 -1.86
N VAL A 133 4.44 -16.30 -2.25
CA VAL A 133 3.01 -16.55 -2.49
C VAL A 133 2.78 -17.54 -3.63
N MET A 134 3.52 -17.38 -4.73
CA MET A 134 3.41 -18.24 -5.91
C MET A 134 3.83 -19.68 -5.58
N GLU A 135 5.00 -19.88 -4.97
CA GLU A 135 5.51 -21.21 -4.63
C GLU A 135 4.63 -21.90 -3.58
N LEU A 136 4.09 -21.16 -2.59
CA LEU A 136 3.12 -21.71 -1.64
C LEU A 136 1.83 -22.16 -2.34
N PHE A 137 1.31 -21.34 -3.26
CA PHE A 137 0.11 -21.69 -4.01
C PHE A 137 0.32 -22.95 -4.84
N GLU A 138 1.42 -23.02 -5.60
CA GLU A 138 1.77 -24.18 -6.43
C GLU A 138 1.97 -25.45 -5.59
N ALA A 139 2.62 -25.34 -4.43
CA ALA A 139 2.77 -26.47 -3.52
C ALA A 139 1.41 -26.98 -3.04
N PHE A 140 0.53 -26.11 -2.53
CA PHE A 140 -0.79 -26.53 -2.07
C PHE A 140 -1.67 -27.07 -3.17
N GLU A 141 -1.59 -26.53 -4.38
CA GLU A 141 -2.33 -27.04 -5.54
C GLU A 141 -1.85 -28.46 -5.93
N SER A 142 -0.54 -28.70 -5.86
CA SER A 142 0.06 -29.98 -6.26
C SER A 142 -0.38 -31.17 -5.40
N ASP A 143 -0.59 -30.95 -4.09
CA ASP A 143 -1.04 -31.99 -3.16
C ASP A 143 -1.90 -31.39 -2.03
N PRO A 144 -3.15 -30.99 -2.35
CA PRO A 144 -4.01 -30.28 -1.41
C PRO A 144 -4.37 -31.13 -0.19
N GLU A 145 -4.45 -32.46 -0.36
CA GLU A 145 -4.84 -33.35 0.73
C GLU A 145 -3.73 -33.56 1.75
N ARG A 146 -2.46 -33.52 1.34
CA ARG A 146 -1.34 -33.69 2.27
C ARG A 146 -0.88 -32.38 2.88
N LEU A 147 -0.94 -31.28 2.13
CA LEU A 147 -0.24 -30.04 2.48
C LEU A 147 -1.14 -28.98 3.11
N LEU A 148 -2.45 -28.97 2.82
CA LEU A 148 -3.35 -28.02 3.46
C LEU A 148 -3.64 -28.42 4.91
N PRO A 149 -3.82 -27.45 5.82
CA PRO A 149 -4.36 -27.72 7.16
C PRO A 149 -5.75 -28.34 7.06
N ILE A 150 -6.12 -29.16 8.05
CA ILE A 150 -7.37 -29.95 8.10
C ILE A 150 -8.62 -29.11 7.74
N ASN A 151 -8.79 -27.95 8.39
CA ASN A 151 -9.95 -27.09 8.13
C ASN A 151 -10.03 -26.59 6.67
N THR A 152 -8.88 -26.24 6.09
CA THR A 152 -8.79 -25.78 4.70
C THR A 152 -8.96 -26.94 3.72
N GLN A 153 -8.39 -28.11 4.04
CA GLN A 153 -8.55 -29.35 3.28
C GLN A 153 -10.03 -29.75 3.18
N GLU A 154 -10.79 -29.68 4.28
CA GLU A 154 -12.24 -29.98 4.26
C GLU A 154 -13.03 -28.99 3.39
N ARG A 155 -12.72 -27.69 3.49
CA ARG A 155 -13.31 -26.66 2.61
C ARG A 155 -12.98 -26.92 1.14
N TRP A 156 -11.74 -27.31 0.86
CA TRP A 156 -11.28 -27.64 -0.49
C TRP A 156 -12.03 -28.86 -1.03
N ARG A 157 -12.09 -29.97 -0.27
CA ARG A 157 -12.87 -31.17 -0.64
C ARG A 157 -14.33 -30.85 -0.90
N ASN A 158 -14.95 -30.07 -0.03
CA ASN A 158 -16.34 -29.64 -0.21
C ASN A 158 -16.55 -28.80 -1.48
N SER A 159 -15.60 -27.91 -1.80
CA SER A 159 -15.62 -27.12 -3.04
C SER A 159 -15.49 -28.02 -4.27
N THR A 160 -14.51 -28.94 -4.27
CA THR A 160 -14.27 -29.91 -5.35
C THR A 160 -15.48 -30.82 -5.57
N ASN A 161 -16.06 -31.38 -4.50
CA ASN A 161 -17.23 -32.26 -4.58
C ASN A 161 -18.48 -31.56 -5.14
N LYS A 162 -18.59 -30.24 -4.96
CA LYS A 162 -19.66 -29.41 -5.51
C LYS A 162 -19.38 -28.90 -6.93
N GLY A 163 -18.24 -29.25 -7.52
CA GLY A 163 -17.81 -28.73 -8.83
C GLY A 163 -17.52 -27.24 -8.82
N LEU A 164 -17.21 -26.66 -7.67
CA LEU A 164 -16.86 -25.25 -7.51
C LEU A 164 -15.35 -25.03 -7.73
N ASN A 165 -14.92 -23.77 -7.79
CA ASN A 165 -13.51 -23.44 -7.93
C ASN A 165 -12.74 -23.70 -6.62
N SER A 166 -12.09 -24.86 -6.53
CA SER A 166 -11.32 -25.27 -5.35
C SER A 166 -10.02 -24.46 -5.16
N HIS A 167 -9.47 -23.87 -6.24
CA HIS A 167 -8.33 -22.94 -6.16
C HIS A 167 -8.65 -21.70 -5.33
N ARG A 168 -9.92 -21.26 -5.30
CA ARG A 168 -10.33 -20.14 -4.44
C ARG A 168 -10.11 -20.44 -2.96
N VAL A 169 -10.27 -21.69 -2.53
CA VAL A 169 -10.04 -22.08 -1.13
C VAL A 169 -8.56 -21.95 -0.77
N ILE A 170 -7.66 -22.30 -1.69
CA ILE A 170 -6.21 -22.14 -1.51
C ILE A 170 -5.85 -20.65 -1.47
N ALA A 171 -6.37 -19.86 -2.41
CA ALA A 171 -6.17 -18.41 -2.44
C ALA A 171 -6.67 -17.74 -1.16
N ASP A 172 -7.87 -18.09 -0.68
CA ASP A 172 -8.42 -17.57 0.57
C ASP A 172 -7.51 -17.92 1.76
N TYR A 173 -6.99 -19.15 1.80
CA TYR A 173 -6.07 -19.59 2.86
C TYR A 173 -4.75 -18.81 2.86
N ILE A 174 -4.14 -18.62 1.69
CA ILE A 174 -2.89 -17.84 1.55
C ILE A 174 -3.13 -16.37 1.87
N SER A 175 -4.24 -15.78 1.40
CA SER A 175 -4.58 -14.38 1.69
C SER A 175 -4.85 -14.10 3.17
N GLY A 176 -5.17 -15.14 3.95
CA GLY A 176 -5.33 -15.05 5.41
C GLY A 176 -4.01 -15.15 6.19
N MET A 177 -2.87 -15.36 5.53
CA MET A 177 -1.56 -15.43 6.16
C MET A 177 -0.98 -14.04 6.41
N THR A 178 -0.24 -13.87 7.51
CA THR A 178 0.67 -12.73 7.66
C THR A 178 1.97 -12.97 6.89
N ASP A 179 2.68 -11.92 6.52
CA ASP A 179 3.98 -12.02 5.84
C ASP A 179 4.96 -12.92 6.59
N GLU A 180 5.01 -12.80 7.92
CA GLU A 180 5.88 -13.62 8.77
C GLU A 180 5.50 -15.10 8.72
N PHE A 181 4.19 -15.40 8.79
CA PHE A 181 3.71 -16.78 8.71
C PHE A 181 3.98 -17.39 7.34
N ALA A 182 3.69 -16.66 6.26
CA ALA A 182 3.95 -17.11 4.90
C ALA A 182 5.44 -17.38 4.67
N ALA A 183 6.31 -16.47 5.10
CA ALA A 183 7.76 -16.65 4.99
C ALA A 183 8.26 -17.87 5.79
N ARG A 184 7.75 -18.08 7.00
CA ARG A 184 8.10 -19.24 7.84
C ARG A 184 7.65 -20.56 7.21
N LEU A 185 6.43 -20.61 6.72
CA LEU A 185 5.86 -21.80 6.08
C LEU A 185 6.60 -22.14 4.78
N HIS A 186 6.91 -21.13 3.97
CA HIS A 186 7.73 -21.26 2.77
C HIS A 186 9.11 -21.83 3.10
N GLN A 187 9.77 -21.27 4.13
CA GLN A 187 11.06 -21.79 4.58
C GLN A 187 10.97 -23.26 5.03
N GLN A 188 9.92 -23.67 5.74
CA GLN A 188 9.71 -25.06 6.17
C GLN A 188 9.49 -26.01 4.99
N LEU A 189 8.76 -25.59 3.96
CA LEU A 189 8.44 -26.43 2.80
C LEU A 189 9.62 -26.59 1.83
N PHE A 190 10.38 -25.51 1.60
CA PHE A 190 11.36 -25.47 0.51
C PHE A 190 12.83 -25.45 0.98
N SER A 191 13.11 -25.21 2.26
CA SER A 191 14.50 -25.16 2.75
C SER A 191 14.94 -26.49 3.38
N PRO A 192 15.97 -27.16 2.83
CA PRO A 192 16.43 -28.47 3.34
C PRO A 192 17.02 -28.40 4.75
N ASN A 193 17.46 -27.21 5.20
CA ASN A 193 18.07 -27.00 6.52
C ASN A 193 17.09 -26.49 7.58
N ALA A 194 15.80 -26.30 7.27
CA ALA A 194 14.77 -25.96 8.27
C ALA A 194 14.30 -27.20 9.07
N GLY A 195 14.95 -28.35 8.86
CA GLY A 195 14.71 -29.59 9.58
C GLY A 195 15.28 -29.58 10.99
N SER A 196 14.61 -28.90 11.91
CA SER A 196 14.61 -29.30 13.31
C SER A 196 13.24 -29.02 13.95
N MET A 197 12.38 -30.04 13.84
CA MET A 197 11.24 -30.34 14.72
C MET A 197 10.08 -29.34 14.78
N ILE A 198 8.96 -29.77 14.19
CA ILE A 198 7.59 -29.74 14.73
C ILE A 198 7.41 -28.86 15.98
N GLU A 199 7.09 -27.58 15.77
CA GLU A 199 6.32 -26.77 16.73
C GLU A 199 4.93 -26.51 16.14
N PHE A 200 4.19 -27.58 15.83
CA PHE A 200 2.74 -27.49 15.68
C PHE A 200 2.13 -27.82 17.05
N ASN A 201 1.97 -26.80 17.90
CA ASN A 201 0.92 -26.65 18.92
C ASN A 201 1.37 -25.69 20.04
N ARG A 202 1.19 -24.39 19.83
CA ARG A 202 0.82 -23.45 20.91
C ARG A 202 0.02 -22.32 20.29
N GLU A 203 -1.29 -22.50 20.26
CA GLU A 203 -2.31 -21.45 20.45
C GLU A 203 -3.69 -22.14 20.31
N LEU A 204 -4.10 -22.75 21.43
CA LEU A 204 -5.50 -22.90 21.83
C LEU A 204 -5.81 -21.76 22.80
#